data_AF-A0A084JYS1-F1
#
_entry.id   AF-A0A084JYS1-F1
#
_cell.length_a   1.000
_cell.length_b   1.000
_cell.length_c   1.000
_cell.angle_alpha   90.00
_cell.angle_beta   90.00
_cell.angle_gamma   90.00
#
_symmetry.space_group_name_H-M   'P 1'
#
loop_
_entity.id
_entity.type
_entity.pdbx_description
1 polymer ?
#
loop_
_entity_poly.entity_id
_entity_poly.type
_entity_poly.pdbx_seq_one_letter_code
_entity_poly.pdbx_strand_id
1 'polypeptide(L)'
;MSKLISISISIIILMQSFGIQINDISQIDEFIEHAQFHNEEYGDNIIVFIAKHYGELKAEHAQDHQEEKEEHEELPFQQQSQLTSITAIVFNTQRSELKLLEPLEYKKHNFFYQAPSSSLHCDGLFQPPKFS
;
A
#
# COMPACT_ATOMS: atom_id res chain seq x y z
N MET A 1 9.71 -8.96 17.12
CA MET A 1 9.14 -8.11 16.06
C MET A 1 8.77 -8.90 14.81
N SER A 2 9.69 -9.55 14.10
CA SER A 2 9.37 -10.30 12.86
C SER A 2 8.31 -11.41 13.03
N LYS A 3 8.31 -12.16 14.16
CA LYS A 3 7.30 -13.22 14.41
C LYS A 3 5.88 -12.68 14.55
N LEU A 4 5.69 -11.59 15.29
CA LEU A 4 4.37 -10.96 15.48
C LEU A 4 3.85 -10.41 14.15
N ILE A 5 4.71 -9.74 13.38
CA ILE A 5 4.37 -9.25 12.04
C ILE A 5 3.96 -10.41 11.13
N SER A 6 4.71 -11.53 11.16
CA SER A 6 4.37 -12.71 10.37
C SER A 6 3.03 -13.32 10.79
N ILE A 7 2.73 -13.40 12.09
CA ILE A 7 1.44 -13.90 12.58
C ILE A 7 0.30 -12.98 12.12
N SER A 8 0.46 -11.66 12.25
CA SER A 8 -0.54 -10.69 11.80
C SER A 8 -0.80 -10.79 10.29
N ILE A 9 0.26 -10.89 9.48
CA ILE A 9 0.12 -11.04 8.02
C ILE A 9 -0.58 -12.35 7.68
N SER A 10 -0.24 -13.47 8.35
CA SER A 10 -0.91 -14.75 8.12
C SER A 10 -2.40 -14.69 8.47
N ILE A 11 -2.79 -14.00 9.54
CA ILE A 11 -4.21 -13.79 9.90
C ILE A 11 -4.93 -12.99 8.82
N ILE A 12 -4.32 -11.91 8.33
CA ILE A 12 -4.91 -11.07 7.28
C ILE A 12 -5.07 -11.85 5.97
N ILE A 13 -4.11 -12.70 5.62
CA ILE A 13 -4.20 -13.58 4.43
C ILE A 13 -5.30 -14.63 4.63
N LEU A 14 -5.41 -15.23 5.82
CA LEU A 14 -6.46 -16.20 6.13
C LEU A 14 -7.86 -15.56 6.04
N MET A 15 -8.05 -14.37 6.60
CA MET A 15 -9.33 -13.65 6.51
C MET A 15 -9.71 -13.36 5.06
N GLN A 16 -8.76 -12.94 4.22
CA GLN A 16 -9.00 -12.78 2.78
C GLN A 16 -9.36 -14.10 2.08
N SER A 17 -8.79 -15.24 2.51
CA SER A 17 -9.14 -16.55 1.95
C SER A 17 -10.56 -17.00 2.27
N PHE A 18 -11.14 -16.49 3.36
CA PHE A 18 -12.56 -16.65 3.69
C PHE A 18 -13.46 -15.62 3.01
N GLY A 19 -12.90 -14.72 2.20
CA GLY A 19 -13.64 -13.65 1.53
C GLY A 19 -14.00 -12.47 2.42
N ILE A 20 -13.45 -12.38 3.64
CA ILE A 20 -13.73 -11.28 4.58
C ILE A 20 -13.04 -10.01 4.10
N GLN A 21 -13.83 -9.00 3.77
CA GLN A 21 -13.41 -7.67 3.39
C GLN A 21 -13.50 -6.68 4.56
N ILE A 22 -12.86 -5.52 4.38
CA ILE A 22 -12.93 -4.43 5.37
C ILE A 22 -14.36 -3.91 5.51
N ASN A 23 -15.16 -3.91 4.43
CA ASN A 23 -16.56 -3.48 4.49
C ASN A 23 -17.43 -4.39 5.36
N ASP A 24 -17.12 -5.69 5.39
CA ASP A 24 -17.84 -6.63 6.26
C ASP A 24 -17.62 -6.28 7.74
N ILE A 25 -16.46 -5.71 8.09
CA ILE A 25 -16.15 -5.28 9.46
C ILE A 25 -17.04 -4.11 9.89
N SER A 26 -17.38 -3.21 8.95
CA SER A 26 -18.28 -2.08 9.24
C SER A 26 -19.75 -2.46 9.38
N GLN A 27 -20.13 -3.69 9.03
CA GLN A 27 -21.51 -4.20 9.12
C GLN A 27 -21.68 -5.23 10.26
N ILE A 28 -20.69 -5.38 11.14
CA ILE A 28 -20.74 -6.35 12.24
C ILE A 28 -21.82 -5.99 13.27
N ASP A 29 -22.09 -4.70 13.46
CA ASP A 29 -23.21 -4.22 14.28
C ASP A 29 -24.55 -4.73 13.73
N GLU A 30 -24.80 -4.56 12.44
CA GLU A 30 -26.03 -5.07 11.80
C GLU A 30 -26.16 -6.59 11.91
N PHE A 31 -25.05 -7.33 11.77
CA PHE A 31 -25.04 -8.78 12.02
C PHE A 31 -25.47 -9.13 13.45
N ILE A 32 -24.97 -8.39 14.45
CA ILE A 32 -25.28 -8.66 15.86
C ILE A 32 -26.74 -8.30 16.16
N GLU A 33 -27.22 -7.17 15.68
CA GLU A 33 -28.60 -6.71 15.89
C GLU A 33 -29.60 -7.68 15.22
N HIS A 34 -29.36 -8.08 13.98
CA HIS A 34 -30.23 -9.03 13.28
C HIS A 34 -30.20 -10.43 13.93
N ALA A 35 -29.03 -10.88 14.43
CA ALA A 35 -28.94 -12.13 15.19
C ALA A 35 -29.69 -12.07 16.53
N GLN A 36 -29.74 -10.91 17.18
CA GLN A 36 -30.53 -10.69 18.40
C GLN A 36 -32.03 -10.72 18.09
N PHE A 37 -32.46 -10.02 17.03
CA PHE A 37 -33.85 -10.05 16.56
C PHE A 37 -34.31 -11.50 16.31
N HIS A 38 -33.51 -12.29 15.59
CA HIS A 38 -33.80 -13.71 15.35
C HIS A 38 -33.86 -14.56 16.63
N ASN A 39 -33.04 -14.23 17.63
CA ASN A 39 -33.09 -14.89 18.92
C ASN A 39 -34.38 -14.58 19.68
N GLU A 40 -34.83 -13.32 19.64
CA GLU A 40 -36.00 -12.84 20.36
C GLU A 40 -37.31 -13.29 19.70
N GLU A 41 -37.42 -13.16 18.37
CA GLU A 41 -38.66 -13.46 17.63
C GLU A 41 -38.80 -14.95 17.29
N TYR A 42 -37.71 -15.59 16.87
CA TYR A 42 -37.75 -16.97 16.35
C TYR A 42 -37.08 -17.99 17.27
N GLY A 43 -36.41 -17.55 18.34
CA GLY A 43 -35.67 -18.43 19.26
C GLY A 43 -34.39 -19.00 18.65
N ASP A 44 -33.90 -18.44 17.55
CA ASP A 44 -32.69 -18.90 16.88
C ASP A 44 -31.47 -18.65 17.77
N ASN A 45 -30.61 -19.65 17.91
CA ASN A 45 -29.26 -19.39 18.42
C ASN A 45 -28.34 -18.95 17.27
N ILE A 46 -27.16 -18.44 17.62
CA ILE A 46 -26.21 -17.90 16.63
C ILE A 46 -25.80 -18.92 15.55
N ILE A 47 -25.79 -20.22 15.86
CA ILE A 47 -25.42 -21.27 14.89
C ILE A 47 -26.56 -21.45 13.87
N VAL A 48 -27.81 -21.45 14.33
CA VAL A 48 -29.00 -21.54 13.46
C VAL A 48 -29.11 -20.29 12.60
N PHE A 49 -28.87 -19.11 13.17
CA PHE A 49 -28.81 -17.86 12.44
C PHE A 49 -27.78 -17.91 11.30
N ILE A 50 -26.56 -18.36 11.57
CA ILE A 50 -25.52 -18.53 10.54
C ILE A 50 -25.97 -19.52 9.46
N ALA A 51 -26.61 -20.63 9.85
CA ALA A 51 -27.11 -21.62 8.89
C ALA A 51 -28.20 -21.04 7.97
N LYS A 52 -29.11 -20.20 8.51
CA LYS A 52 -30.18 -19.50 7.78
C LYS A 52 -29.69 -18.35 6.89
N HIS A 53 -28.55 -17.73 7.19
CA HIS A 53 -28.09 -16.55 6.43
C HIS A 53 -26.87 -16.83 5.53
N TYR A 54 -26.06 -17.83 5.86
CA TYR A 54 -24.79 -18.14 5.17
C TYR A 54 -24.59 -19.63 4.87
N GLY A 55 -25.52 -20.50 5.29
CA GLY A 55 -25.34 -21.95 5.24
C GLY A 55 -26.46 -22.68 4.49
N GLU A 56 -26.69 -23.92 4.94
CA GLU A 56 -27.60 -24.87 4.28
C GLU A 56 -29.07 -24.46 4.30
N LEU A 57 -29.49 -23.64 5.27
CA LEU A 57 -30.89 -23.21 5.43
C LEU A 57 -31.19 -21.89 4.70
N LYS A 58 -30.20 -21.29 4.02
CA LYS A 58 -30.35 -19.98 3.38
C LYS A 58 -31.44 -19.91 2.34
N ALA A 59 -31.56 -20.96 1.51
CA ALA A 59 -32.57 -20.98 0.46
C ALA A 59 -34.01 -21.07 1.02
N GLU A 60 -34.21 -21.85 2.08
CA GLU A 60 -35.49 -22.00 2.76
C GLU A 60 -35.87 -20.70 3.48
N HIS A 61 -34.94 -20.15 4.27
CA HIS A 61 -35.17 -18.90 4.99
C HIS A 61 -35.50 -17.73 4.06
N ALA A 62 -34.79 -17.58 2.92
CA ALA A 62 -35.08 -16.55 1.93
C ALA A 62 -36.42 -16.73 1.20
N GLN A 63 -36.99 -17.94 1.19
CA GLN A 63 -38.31 -18.20 0.63
C GLN A 63 -39.42 -17.86 1.62
N ASP A 64 -39.22 -18.20 2.89
CA ASP A 64 -40.22 -18.05 3.95
C ASP A 64 -40.31 -16.62 4.48
N HIS A 65 -39.20 -15.87 4.46
CA HIS A 65 -39.08 -14.52 5.01
C HIS A 65 -38.66 -13.51 3.93
N GLN A 66 -39.56 -13.25 2.98
CA GLN A 66 -39.30 -12.29 1.89
C GLN A 66 -39.34 -10.83 2.37
N GLU A 67 -40.02 -10.58 3.48
CA GLU A 67 -40.15 -9.27 4.11
C GLU A 67 -38.83 -8.72 4.64
N GLU A 68 -37.89 -9.59 5.04
CA GLU A 68 -36.58 -9.21 5.59
C GLU A 68 -35.51 -9.01 4.51
N LYS A 69 -35.88 -9.15 3.23
CA LYS A 69 -34.91 -9.19 2.12
C LYS A 69 -34.04 -7.93 2.02
N GLU A 70 -34.61 -6.75 2.27
CA GLU A 70 -33.84 -5.49 2.24
C GLU A 70 -32.83 -5.43 3.38
N GLU A 71 -33.19 -5.91 4.57
CA GLU A 71 -32.30 -5.99 5.74
C GLU A 71 -31.18 -7.01 5.52
N HIS A 72 -31.47 -8.09 4.81
CA HIS A 72 -30.45 -9.07 4.45
C HIS A 72 -29.35 -8.43 3.60
N GLU A 73 -29.63 -7.44 2.74
CA GLU A 73 -28.58 -6.81 1.90
C GLU A 73 -27.52 -6.05 2.72
N GLU A 74 -27.86 -5.60 3.93
CA GLU A 74 -26.95 -4.88 4.83
C GLU A 74 -26.07 -5.82 5.66
N LEU A 75 -26.36 -7.13 5.66
CA LEU A 75 -25.55 -8.10 6.38
C LEU A 75 -24.15 -8.25 5.77
N PRO A 76 -23.11 -8.48 6.59
CA PRO A 76 -21.75 -8.70 6.11
C PRO A 76 -21.61 -10.01 5.33
N PHE A 77 -20.50 -10.20 4.63
CA PHE A 77 -20.10 -11.47 3.98
C PHE A 77 -21.04 -11.96 2.86
N GLN A 78 -21.86 -11.08 2.28
CA GLN A 78 -22.75 -11.43 1.16
C GLN A 78 -22.06 -11.42 -0.21
N GLN A 79 -20.80 -11.02 -0.24
CA GLN A 79 -20.05 -10.83 -1.47
C GLN A 79 -19.60 -12.17 -2.05
N GLN A 80 -19.96 -12.42 -3.31
CA GLN A 80 -19.39 -13.54 -4.07
C GLN A 80 -18.00 -13.16 -4.55
N SER A 81 -16.96 -13.38 -3.73
CA SER A 81 -15.58 -13.04 -4.11
C SER A 81 -15.07 -13.97 -5.23
N GLN A 82 -15.28 -13.56 -6.49
CA GLN A 82 -14.67 -14.21 -7.66
C GLN A 82 -13.29 -13.63 -8.01
N LEU A 83 -12.71 -12.80 -7.15
CA LEU A 83 -11.40 -12.19 -7.39
C LEU A 83 -10.28 -12.98 -6.71
N THR A 84 -9.96 -14.15 -7.26
CA THR A 84 -8.64 -14.76 -7.07
C THR A 84 -7.60 -13.93 -7.82
N SER A 85 -7.13 -12.83 -7.22
CA SER A 85 -5.96 -12.13 -7.72
C SER A 85 -4.72 -12.74 -7.07
N ILE A 86 -3.93 -13.48 -7.84
CA ILE A 86 -2.65 -14.03 -7.39
C ILE A 86 -1.63 -12.89 -7.37
N THR A 87 -1.47 -12.24 -6.21
CA THR A 87 -0.39 -11.26 -6.00
C THR A 87 0.91 -11.97 -5.66
N ALA A 88 1.84 -12.01 -6.62
CA ALA A 88 3.19 -12.50 -6.37
C ALA A 88 4.00 -11.45 -5.60
N ILE A 89 4.36 -11.74 -4.35
CA ILE A 89 5.31 -10.91 -3.58
C ILE A 89 6.73 -11.37 -3.92
N VAL A 90 7.43 -10.60 -4.76
CA VAL A 90 8.83 -10.84 -5.10
C VAL A 90 9.71 -10.01 -4.17
N PHE A 91 10.35 -10.66 -3.20
CA PHE A 91 11.39 -10.02 -2.40
C PHE A 91 12.68 -9.94 -3.24
N ASN A 92 12.97 -8.77 -3.80
CA ASN A 92 14.26 -8.54 -4.45
C ASN A 92 15.35 -8.46 -3.37
N THR A 93 16.15 -9.52 -3.23
CA THR A 93 17.29 -9.59 -2.31
C THR A 93 18.55 -8.91 -2.87
N GLN A 94 18.46 -8.08 -3.92
CA GLN A 94 19.57 -7.23 -4.33
C GLN A 94 19.89 -6.26 -3.20
N ARG A 95 20.85 -6.68 -2.37
CA ARG A 95 21.67 -5.79 -1.57
C ARG A 95 22.39 -4.89 -2.56
N SER A 96 21.86 -3.71 -2.83
CA SER A 96 22.62 -2.67 -3.53
C SER A 96 23.86 -2.41 -2.69
N GLU A 97 24.99 -2.97 -3.10
CA GLU A 97 26.28 -2.57 -2.57
C GLU A 97 26.45 -1.10 -2.92
N LEU A 98 26.27 -0.23 -1.93
CA LEU A 98 26.59 1.18 -2.06
C LEU A 98 28.08 1.25 -2.37
N LYS A 99 28.44 1.44 -3.65
CA LYS A 99 29.81 1.73 -4.04
C LYS A 99 30.23 2.97 -3.26
N LEU A 100 31.21 2.80 -2.38
CA LEU A 100 31.85 3.90 -1.69
C LEU A 100 32.37 4.87 -2.77
N LEU A 101 31.97 6.14 -2.69
CA LEU A 101 32.51 7.19 -3.55
C LEU A 101 34.03 7.22 -3.37
N GLU A 102 34.77 7.07 -4.46
CA GLU A 102 36.21 7.24 -4.42
C GLU A 102 36.54 8.64 -3.88
N PRO A 103 37.48 8.77 -2.92
CA PRO A 103 37.85 10.07 -2.40
C PRO A 103 38.41 10.94 -3.51
N LEU A 104 37.83 12.13 -3.70
CA LEU A 104 38.29 13.11 -4.67
C LEU A 104 39.76 13.47 -4.36
N GLU A 105 40.69 13.16 -5.27
CA GLU A 105 42.09 13.57 -5.14
C GLU A 105 42.18 15.09 -5.05
N TYR A 106 42.41 15.63 -3.85
CA TYR A 106 42.71 17.05 -3.68
C TYR A 106 44.14 17.33 -4.15
N LYS A 107 44.30 17.67 -5.43
CA LYS A 107 45.58 18.15 -5.96
C LYS A 107 45.71 19.64 -5.66
N LYS A 108 46.67 20.00 -4.80
CA LYS A 108 47.09 21.39 -4.64
C LYS A 108 47.84 21.81 -5.91
N HIS A 109 47.15 22.48 -6.82
CA HIS A 109 47.77 22.98 -8.04
C HIS A 109 48.58 24.24 -7.70
N ASN A 110 49.91 24.15 -7.82
CA ASN A 110 50.80 25.28 -7.63
C ASN A 110 51.04 25.93 -9.00
N PHE A 111 50.13 26.83 -9.40
CA PHE A 111 50.34 27.67 -10.57
C PHE A 111 51.25 28.84 -10.20
N PHE A 112 52.24 29.16 -11.04
CA PHE A 112 53.03 30.38 -10.95
C PHE A 112 52.93 31.12 -12.28
N TYR A 113 52.75 32.44 -12.20
CA TYR A 113 52.62 33.27 -13.39
C TYR A 113 53.99 33.55 -13.97
N GLN A 114 54.18 33.28 -15.26
CA GLN A 114 55.36 33.73 -16.01
C GLN A 114 54.98 34.95 -16.84
N ALA A 115 55.86 35.95 -16.87
CA ALA A 115 55.68 37.09 -17.75
C ALA A 115 55.65 36.59 -19.21
N PRO A 116 54.71 37.09 -20.04
CA PRO A 116 54.64 36.70 -21.45
C PRO A 116 55.93 37.10 -22.16
N SER A 117 56.47 36.20 -22.99
CA SER A 117 57.72 36.40 -23.74
C SER A 117 57.55 37.09 -25.09
N SER A 118 56.33 37.50 -25.44
CA SER A 118 56.04 38.13 -26.73
C SER A 118 56.23 39.64 -26.66
N SER A 119 57.18 40.16 -27.44
CA SER A 119 57.37 41.60 -27.64
C SER A 119 56.25 42.24 -28.46
N LEU A 120 55.46 41.43 -29.18
CA LEU A 120 54.50 41.90 -30.18
C LEU A 120 53.33 42.70 -29.60
N HIS A 121 53.11 42.63 -28.27
CA HIS A 121 52.08 43.37 -27.54
C HIS A 121 52.66 44.27 -26.43
N CYS A 122 53.99 44.38 -26.33
CA CYS A 122 54.65 45.22 -25.32
C CYS A 122 55.03 46.62 -25.85
N ASP A 123 54.92 46.86 -27.15
CA ASP A 123 55.13 48.19 -27.72
C ASP A 123 53.86 49.04 -27.55
N GLY A 124 54.00 50.10 -26.75
CA GLY A 124 52.90 50.91 -26.25
C GLY A 124 51.96 51.46 -27.32
N LEU A 125 50.68 51.06 -27.22
CA LEU A 125 49.55 51.61 -27.99
C LEU A 125 49.27 53.10 -27.71
N PHE A 126 49.90 53.68 -26.70
CA PHE A 126 49.72 55.07 -26.33
C PHE A 126 50.94 55.90 -26.74
N GLN A 127 50.98 56.33 -28.00
CA GLN A 127 51.74 57.53 -28.34
C GLN A 127 50.82 58.75 -28.18
N PRO A 128 51.24 59.81 -27.43
CA PRO A 128 50.46 61.03 -27.37
C PRO A 128 50.36 61.68 -28.77
N PRO A 129 49.25 62.37 -29.09
CA PRO A 129 49.05 62.99 -30.39
C PRO A 129 50.18 63.98 -30.69
N LYS A 130 50.81 63.81 -31.85
CA LYS A 130 51.81 64.75 -32.37
C LYS A 130 51.05 65.76 -33.23
N PHE A 131 50.82 66.94 -32.66
CA PHE A 131 50.29 68.18 -33.27
C PHE A 131 48.78 68.42 -33.26
N SER A 132 48.43 69.70 -33.00
CA SER A 132 47.11 70.34 -33.02
C SER A 132 46.83 71.00 -34.37
#